data_AF-A0A4Y2MKL1-F1
#
_entry.id   AF-A0A4Y2MKL1-F1
#
_cell.length_a   1.000
_cell.length_b   1.000
_cell.length_c   1.000
_cell.angle_alpha   90.00
_cell.angle_beta   90.00
_cell.angle_gamma   90.00
#
_symmetry.space_group_name_H-M   'P 1'
#
loop_
_entity.id
_entity.type
_entity.pdbx_description
1 polymer ?
#
loop_
_entity_poly.entity_id
_entity_poly.type
_entity_poly.pdbx_seq_one_letter_code
_entity_poly.pdbx_strand_id
1 'polypeptide(L)'
;IKSISKALNNRQSDETTIADACHEWLNLANCPELKPHKDVILKRMDSTLEPFHFLAVMTDPNHRNDERLNENKKEMARKWLVSLMPSSFSLLLAYEAEEKPFPKFFKNKRFESQSLVEGFKQ
;
A
#
# COMPACT_ATOMS: atom_id res chain seq x y z
N ILE A 1 -11.16 -11.12 17.52
CA ILE A 1 -10.72 -9.82 18.12
C ILE A 1 -9.24 -9.55 17.83
N LYS A 2 -8.34 -10.53 17.98
CA LYS A 2 -6.88 -10.37 17.77
C LYS A 2 -6.51 -9.67 16.45
N SER A 3 -7.14 -10.03 15.34
CA SER A 3 -6.89 -9.40 14.03
C SER A 3 -7.27 -7.92 13.98
N ILE A 4 -8.35 -7.52 14.66
CA ILE A 4 -8.78 -6.12 14.76
C ILE A 4 -7.81 -5.34 15.64
N SER A 5 -7.43 -5.89 16.80
CA SER A 5 -6.46 -5.24 17.70
C SER A 5 -5.11 -5.05 17.03
N LYS A 6 -4.63 -6.05 16.29
CA LYS A 6 -3.38 -5.94 15.52
C LYS A 6 -3.47 -4.86 14.46
N ALA A 7 -4.54 -4.86 13.65
CA ALA A 7 -4.74 -3.84 12.63
C ALA A 7 -4.81 -2.42 13.21
N LEU A 8 -5.47 -2.26 14.37
CA LEU A 8 -5.55 -0.97 15.06
C LEU A 8 -4.18 -0.52 15.56
N ASN A 9 -3.42 -1.40 16.24
CA ASN A 9 -2.08 -1.09 16.72
C ASN A 9 -1.15 -0.69 15.56
N ASN A 10 -1.18 -1.42 14.45
CA ASN A 10 -0.37 -1.11 13.28
C ASN A 10 -0.74 0.27 12.73
N ARG A 11 -2.04 0.55 12.54
CA ARG A 11 -2.53 1.83 12.00
C ARG A 11 -2.28 3.04 12.90
N GLN A 12 -2.12 2.83 14.20
CA GLN A 12 -1.87 3.90 15.17
C GLN A 12 -0.37 4.07 15.49
N SER A 13 0.49 3.24 14.92
CA SER A 13 1.94 3.39 15.07
C SER A 13 2.43 4.68 14.40
N ASP A 14 3.39 5.35 15.03
CA ASP A 14 4.05 6.53 14.46
C ASP A 14 4.81 6.22 13.16
N GLU A 15 5.14 4.94 12.93
CA GLU A 15 5.84 4.50 11.73
C GLU A 15 4.92 4.07 10.59
N THR A 16 3.59 4.10 10.80
CA THR A 16 2.61 3.63 9.81
C THR A 16 2.61 4.52 8.58
N THR A 17 2.66 3.89 7.41
CA THR A 17 2.48 4.56 6.13
C THR A 17 1.02 4.47 5.66
N ILE A 18 0.66 5.29 4.67
CA ILE A 18 -0.66 5.19 4.02
C ILE A 18 -0.85 3.79 3.41
N ALA A 19 0.21 3.20 2.87
CA ALA A 19 0.19 1.85 2.31
C ALA A 19 -0.09 0.80 3.40
N ASP A 20 0.53 0.91 4.57
CA ASP A 20 0.26 0.03 5.72
C ASP A 20 -1.21 0.12 6.16
N ALA A 21 -1.72 1.34 6.31
CA ALA A 21 -3.10 1.55 6.73
C ALA A 21 -4.12 1.00 5.71
N CYS A 22 -3.86 1.17 4.42
CA CYS A 22 -4.68 0.60 3.35
C CYS A 22 -4.59 -0.93 3.34
N HIS A 23 -3.39 -1.48 3.48
CA HIS A 23 -3.14 -2.91 3.54
C HIS A 23 -3.90 -3.57 4.71
N GLU A 24 -3.97 -2.93 5.87
CA GLU A 24 -4.75 -3.46 6.99
C GLU A 24 -6.26 -3.54 6.71
N TRP A 25 -6.82 -2.59 5.96
CA TRP A 25 -8.21 -2.71 5.51
C TRP A 25 -8.41 -3.90 4.57
N LEU A 26 -7.49 -4.10 3.62
CA LEU A 26 -7.51 -5.27 2.73
C LEU A 26 -7.36 -6.59 3.52
N ASN A 27 -6.52 -6.61 4.55
CA ASN A 27 -6.38 -7.74 5.48
C ASN A 27 -7.70 -8.06 6.18
N LEU A 28 -8.32 -7.05 6.80
CA LEU A 28 -9.56 -7.22 7.57
C LEU A 28 -10.72 -7.70 6.68
N ALA A 29 -10.86 -7.16 5.47
CA ALA A 29 -11.90 -7.53 4.52
C ALA A 29 -11.80 -8.98 4.03
N ASN A 30 -10.60 -9.57 4.11
CA ASN A 30 -10.31 -10.95 3.69
C ASN A 30 -10.04 -11.89 4.87
N CYS A 31 -10.19 -11.43 6.11
CA CYS A 31 -9.92 -12.22 7.31
C CYS A 31 -11.01 -13.27 7.54
N PRO A 32 -10.70 -14.59 7.60
CA PRO A 32 -11.71 -15.63 7.81
C PRO A 32 -12.48 -15.48 9.13
N GLU A 33 -11.81 -15.05 10.20
CA GLU A 33 -12.43 -14.81 11.52
C GLU A 33 -13.49 -13.70 11.50
N LEU A 34 -13.39 -12.78 10.54
CA LEU A 34 -14.29 -11.63 10.41
C LEU A 34 -15.35 -11.82 9.33
N LYS A 35 -15.46 -13.02 8.75
CA LYS A 35 -16.47 -13.35 7.73
C LYS A 35 -17.90 -12.95 8.13
N PRO A 36 -18.36 -13.15 9.39
CA PRO A 36 -19.71 -12.71 9.80
C PRO A 36 -19.93 -11.19 9.75
N HIS A 37 -18.85 -10.40 9.74
CA HIS A 37 -18.87 -8.93 9.73
C HIS A 37 -18.36 -8.33 8.42
N LYS A 38 -18.18 -9.17 7.37
CA LYS A 38 -17.55 -8.77 6.11
C LYS A 38 -18.22 -7.55 5.49
N ASP A 39 -19.55 -7.53 5.45
CA ASP A 39 -20.30 -6.43 4.81
C ASP A 39 -20.09 -5.10 5.54
N VAL A 40 -20.02 -5.13 6.88
CA VAL A 40 -19.75 -3.93 7.70
C VAL A 40 -18.32 -3.43 7.45
N ILE A 41 -17.35 -4.34 7.34
CA ILE A 41 -15.96 -4.00 7.05
C ILE A 41 -15.83 -3.40 5.66
N LEU A 42 -16.43 -4.03 4.63
CA LEU A 42 -16.42 -3.51 3.27
C LEU A 42 -17.05 -2.13 3.18
N LYS A 43 -18.23 -1.93 3.79
CA LYS A 43 -18.89 -0.63 3.83
C LYS A 43 -18.02 0.46 4.44
N ARG A 44 -17.33 0.16 5.55
CA ARG A 44 -16.42 1.12 6.21
C ARG A 44 -15.17 1.37 5.38
N MET A 45 -14.61 0.32 4.78
CA MET A 45 -13.47 0.41 3.88
C MET A 45 -13.79 1.32 2.69
N ASP A 46 -14.92 1.11 2.02
CA ASP A 46 -15.35 1.90 0.86
C ASP A 46 -15.66 3.36 1.23
N SER A 47 -16.03 3.63 2.49
CA SER A 47 -16.25 5.00 3.00
C SER A 47 -14.96 5.71 3.44
N THR A 48 -13.85 4.97 3.60
CA THR A 48 -12.59 5.50 4.15
C THR A 48 -11.49 5.55 3.11
N LEU A 49 -11.41 4.53 2.25
CA LEU A 49 -10.36 4.41 1.26
C LEU A 49 -10.73 5.15 -0.01
N GLU A 50 -9.74 5.89 -0.50
CA GLU A 50 -9.77 6.64 -1.73
C GLU A 50 -8.70 6.14 -2.71
N PRO A 51 -8.79 6.45 -4.01
CA PRO A 51 -7.86 5.94 -5.02
C PRO A 51 -6.36 6.14 -4.71
N PHE A 52 -5.98 7.22 -4.02
CA PHE A 52 -4.59 7.46 -3.64
C PHE A 52 -4.06 6.46 -2.60
N HIS A 53 -4.93 5.88 -1.77
CA HIS A 53 -4.55 4.81 -0.83
C HIS A 53 -4.17 3.54 -1.59
N PHE A 54 -4.93 3.21 -2.64
CA PHE A 54 -4.60 2.09 -3.52
C PHE A 54 -3.31 2.34 -4.30
N LEU A 55 -3.09 3.58 -4.78
CA LEU A 55 -1.83 3.95 -5.42
C LEU A 55 -0.65 3.78 -4.45
N ALA A 56 -0.80 4.21 -3.19
CA ALA A 56 0.23 4.03 -2.17
C ALA A 56 0.61 2.55 -2.02
N VAL A 57 -0.37 1.64 -1.96
CA VAL A 57 -0.11 0.18 -1.93
C VAL A 57 0.59 -0.29 -3.20
N MET A 58 0.17 0.15 -4.40
CA MET A 58 0.80 -0.23 -5.67
C MET A 58 2.28 0.17 -5.76
N THR A 59 2.65 1.27 -5.13
CA THR A 59 4.01 1.82 -5.16
C THR A 59 4.84 1.51 -3.91
N ASP A 60 4.25 0.85 -2.92
CA ASP A 60 4.96 0.52 -1.67
C ASP A 60 5.77 -0.78 -1.81
N PRO A 61 7.06 -0.78 -1.44
CA PRO A 61 7.90 -1.98 -1.58
C PRO A 61 7.45 -3.20 -0.79
N ASN A 62 6.74 -3.00 0.32
CA ASN A 62 6.26 -4.07 1.19
C ASN A 62 4.92 -4.64 0.72
N HIS A 63 4.10 -3.85 0.03
CA HIS A 63 2.70 -4.19 -0.28
C HIS A 63 2.34 -4.27 -1.77
N ARG A 64 3.21 -3.84 -2.69
CA ARG A 64 2.88 -3.78 -4.14
C ARG A 64 2.45 -5.09 -4.78
N ASN A 65 2.83 -6.23 -4.20
CA ASN A 65 2.48 -7.57 -4.68
C ASN A 65 1.26 -8.17 -3.96
N ASP A 66 0.49 -7.35 -3.24
CA ASP A 66 -0.69 -7.82 -2.53
C ASP A 66 -1.85 -8.16 -3.49
N GLU A 67 -2.13 -9.45 -3.64
CA GLU A 67 -3.21 -9.98 -4.48
C GLU A 67 -4.61 -9.49 -4.07
N ARG A 68 -4.77 -9.00 -2.82
CA ARG A 68 -6.05 -8.46 -2.33
C ARG A 68 -6.35 -7.08 -2.91
N LEU A 69 -5.33 -6.39 -3.42
CA LEU A 69 -5.53 -5.21 -4.25
C LEU A 69 -5.89 -5.66 -5.67
N ASN A 70 -7.18 -5.94 -5.90
CA ASN A 70 -7.67 -6.42 -7.19
C ASN A 70 -7.56 -5.35 -8.31
N GLU A 71 -7.70 -5.80 -9.56
CA GLU A 71 -7.56 -4.93 -10.74
C GLU A 71 -8.55 -3.77 -10.77
N ASN A 72 -9.75 -3.90 -10.17
CA ASN A 72 -10.69 -2.78 -10.08
C ASN A 72 -10.11 -1.64 -9.22
N LYS A 73 -9.56 -1.95 -8.03
CA LYS A 73 -8.92 -0.95 -7.18
C LYS A 73 -7.67 -0.34 -7.82
N LYS A 74 -6.87 -1.16 -8.51
CA LYS A 74 -5.72 -0.66 -9.29
C LYS A 74 -6.15 0.29 -10.40
N GLU A 75 -7.20 -0.06 -11.14
CA GLU A 75 -7.73 0.79 -12.20
C GLU A 75 -8.29 2.12 -11.66
N MET A 76 -8.97 2.09 -10.51
CA MET A 76 -9.39 3.32 -9.82
C MET A 76 -8.18 4.23 -9.50
N ALA A 77 -7.11 3.65 -8.97
CA ALA A 77 -5.87 4.37 -8.67
C ALA A 77 -5.22 4.97 -9.92
N ARG A 78 -5.13 4.19 -11.00
CA ARG A 78 -4.59 4.64 -12.30
C ARG A 78 -5.41 5.79 -12.88
N LYS A 79 -6.73 5.64 -12.96
CA LYS A 79 -7.64 6.69 -13.46
C LYS A 79 -7.53 7.97 -12.66
N TRP A 80 -7.50 7.85 -11.34
CA TRP A 80 -7.30 9.00 -10.46
C TRP A 80 -5.97 9.68 -10.72
N LEU A 81 -4.87 8.93 -10.78
CA LEU A 81 -3.54 9.47 -11.04
C LEU A 81 -3.47 10.18 -12.40
N VAL A 82 -4.02 9.58 -13.45
CA VAL A 82 -4.08 10.17 -14.80
C VAL A 82 -4.94 11.43 -14.84
N SER A 83 -6.03 11.48 -14.07
CA SER A 83 -6.88 12.68 -13.99
C SER A 83 -6.15 13.88 -13.37
N LEU A 84 -5.22 13.64 -12.44
CA LEU A 84 -4.41 14.67 -11.80
C LEU A 84 -3.16 15.04 -12.62
N MET A 85 -2.54 14.03 -13.23
CA MET A 85 -1.29 14.17 -13.96
C MET A 85 -1.30 13.23 -15.17
N PRO A 86 -1.84 13.65 -16.33
CA PRO A 86 -2.00 12.80 -17.50
C PRO A 86 -0.70 12.15 -18.00
N SER A 87 0.43 12.82 -17.78
CA SER A 87 1.78 12.34 -18.16
C SER A 87 2.36 11.28 -17.22
N SER A 88 1.74 11.02 -16.07
CA SER A 88 2.28 10.09 -15.06
C SER A 88 2.01 8.62 -15.36
N PHE A 89 1.12 8.32 -16.32
CA PHE A 89 0.78 6.93 -16.67
C PHE A 89 2.00 6.12 -17.11
N SER A 90 2.83 6.70 -17.98
CA SER A 90 4.06 6.06 -18.46
C SER A 90 5.07 5.82 -17.35
N LEU A 91 5.18 6.74 -16.38
CA LEU A 91 6.04 6.58 -15.21
C LEU A 91 5.53 5.46 -14.30
N LEU A 92 4.22 5.36 -14.08
CA LEU A 92 3.64 4.27 -13.30
C LEU A 92 3.89 2.92 -13.96
N LEU A 93 3.70 2.81 -15.29
CA LEU A 93 4.00 1.59 -16.04
C LEU A 93 5.48 1.22 -15.96
N ALA A 94 6.39 2.18 -16.15
CA ALA A 94 7.82 1.94 -16.02
C ALA A 94 8.20 1.50 -14.60
N TYR A 95 7.57 2.08 -13.57
CA TYR A 95 7.76 1.65 -12.18
C TYR A 95 7.31 0.19 -11.97
N GLU A 96 6.11 -0.16 -12.43
CA GLU A 96 5.56 -1.51 -12.30
C GLU A 96 6.40 -2.55 -13.05
N ALA A 97 6.79 -2.24 -14.29
CA ALA A 97 7.64 -3.08 -15.13
C ALA A 97 9.10 -3.16 -14.67
N GLU A 98 9.49 -2.38 -13.63
CA GLU A 98 10.88 -2.24 -13.17
C GLU A 98 11.85 -1.85 -14.29
N GLU A 99 11.37 -0.95 -15.15
CA GLU A 99 12.15 -0.32 -16.20
C GLU A 99 12.73 1.02 -15.74
N LYS A 100 13.66 1.54 -16.56
CA LYS A 100 14.22 2.89 -16.35
C LYS A 100 13.08 3.93 -16.33
N PRO A 101 13.15 4.98 -15.49
CA PRO A 101 14.31 5.41 -14.71
C PRO A 101 14.43 4.76 -13.33
N PHE A 102 13.57 3.80 -12.95
CA PHE A 102 13.50 3.28 -11.58
C PHE A 102 14.52 2.16 -11.37
N PRO A 103 15.58 2.38 -10.56
CA PRO A 103 16.52 1.32 -10.20
C PRO A 103 15.83 0.20 -9.43
N LYS A 104 16.27 -1.05 -9.64
CA LYS A 104 15.71 -2.23 -8.96
C LYS A 104 15.70 -2.13 -7.43
N PHE A 105 16.61 -1.36 -6.82
CA PHE A 105 16.66 -1.18 -5.36
C PHE A 105 15.58 -0.24 -4.81
N PHE A 106 14.88 0.57 -5.62
CA PHE A 106 13.70 1.33 -5.19
C PHE A 106 12.56 0.41 -4.73
N LYS A 107 12.65 -0.86 -5.11
CA LYS A 107 11.71 -1.92 -4.81
C LYS A 107 12.15 -2.80 -3.64
N ASN A 108 13.29 -2.52 -3.00
CA ASN A 108 13.70 -3.21 -1.77
C ASN A 108 12.83 -2.76 -0.60
N LYS A 109 12.54 -3.68 0.34
CA LYS A 109 11.87 -3.35 1.60
C LYS A 109 12.57 -2.18 2.26
N ARG A 110 11.78 -1.35 2.97
CA ARG A 110 12.20 -0.13 3.68
C ARG A 110 13.66 -0.30 4.14
N PHE A 111 14.57 0.47 3.56
CA PHE A 111 15.96 0.49 4.02
C PHE A 111 15.88 0.74 5.52
N GLU A 112 16.26 -0.24 6.33
CA GLU A 112 16.42 -0.04 7.76
C GLU A 112 17.41 1.10 7.89
N SER A 113 16.96 2.25 8.39
CA SER A 113 17.74 3.46 8.59
C SER A 113 18.78 3.31 9.71
N GLN A 114 19.33 2.11 9.88
CA GLN A 114 20.35 1.79 10.87
C GLN A 114 21.75 1.65 10.26
N SER A 115 21.91 1.44 8.95
CA SER A 115 23.25 1.23 8.37
C SER A 115 24.01 2.49 7.94
N LEU A 116 23.41 3.68 8.02
CA LEU A 116 24.11 4.94 7.68
C LEU A 116 24.92 5.55 8.83
N VAL A 117 24.80 5.04 10.06
CA VAL A 117 25.55 5.58 11.21
C VAL A 117 26.92 4.90 11.37
N GLU A 118 27.13 3.71 10.81
CA GLU A 118 28.42 3.00 10.90
C GLU A 118 29.42 3.39 9.80
N GLY A 119 28.96 4.00 8.70
CA GLY A 119 29.81 4.40 7.58
C GLY A 119 30.61 5.70 7.77
N PHE A 120 30.40 6.43 8.88
CA PHE A 120 31.08 7.71 9.17
C PHE A 120 32.11 7.64 10.30
N LYS A 121 32.49 6.43 10.73
CA LYS A 121 33.65 6.22 11.61
C LYS A 121 34.75 5.49 10.83
N GLN A 122 35.46 6.21 9.98
CA GLN A 122 36.83 5.89 9.59
C GLN A 122 37.74 7.02 10.03
#